data_AF-A0A355B9U3-F1
#
_entry.id   AF-A0A355B9U3-F1
#
_cell.length_a   1.000
_cell.length_b   1.000
_cell.length_c   1.000
_cell.angle_alpha   90.00
_cell.angle_beta   90.00
_cell.angle_gamma   90.00
#
_symmetry.space_group_name_H-M   'P 1'
#
loop_
_entity.id
_entity.type
_entity.pdbx_description
1 polymer ?
#
loop_
_entity_poly.entity_id
_entity_poly.type
_entity_poly.pdbx_seq_one_letter_code
_entity_poly.pdbx_strand_id
1 'polypeptide(L)'
;YLDKWIYNNVNQTLSTCEKQGYIQFNSNGTFERKDYYLNGTVCELEGTDNGTYTYNSSTNKITLNFTDPVDGAQIETLNNIQLTTTTLKYSWDEDENGTDEHNLEFKK
;
A
#
# COMPACT_ATOMS: atom_id res chain seq x y z
N TYR A 1 3.52 -2.63 -14.24
CA TYR A 1 3.42 -3.81 -13.36
C TYR A 1 4.57 -3.76 -12.38
N LEU A 2 4.38 -4.28 -11.18
CA LEU A 2 5.44 -4.38 -10.18
C LEU A 2 6.46 -5.42 -10.65
N ASP A 3 7.72 -5.05 -10.65
CA ASP A 3 8.84 -5.95 -10.91
C ASP A 3 9.26 -6.68 -9.63
N LYS A 4 9.17 -5.98 -8.49
CA LYS A 4 9.61 -6.49 -7.20
C LYS A 4 8.76 -5.94 -6.05
N TRP A 5 8.43 -6.81 -5.10
CA TRP A 5 7.95 -6.44 -3.78
C TRP A 5 8.87 -7.05 -2.72
N ILE A 6 9.30 -6.24 -1.77
CA ILE A 6 10.04 -6.65 -0.59
C ILE A 6 9.18 -6.29 0.61
N TYR A 7 8.90 -7.28 1.45
CA TYR A 7 8.13 -7.14 2.68
C TYR A 7 9.01 -7.60 3.85
N ASN A 8 9.23 -6.73 4.83
CA ASN A 8 10.09 -6.98 5.99
C ASN A 8 11.46 -7.55 5.61
N ASN A 9 12.10 -6.94 4.61
CA ASN A 9 13.39 -7.33 4.03
C ASN A 9 13.41 -8.70 3.31
N VAL A 10 12.24 -9.30 3.06
CA VAL A 10 12.10 -10.56 2.32
C VAL A 10 11.54 -10.27 0.93
N ASN A 11 12.24 -10.74 -0.10
CA ASN A 11 11.74 -10.66 -1.48
C ASN A 11 10.53 -11.58 -1.63
N GLN A 12 9.40 -11.02 -2.07
CA GLN A 12 8.18 -11.78 -2.35
C GLN A 12 8.25 -12.40 -3.74
N THR A 13 7.70 -13.61 -3.88
CA THR A 13 7.54 -14.26 -5.19
C THR A 13 6.16 -13.91 -5.72
N LEU A 14 6.12 -12.97 -6.68
CA LEU A 14 4.86 -12.47 -7.23
C LEU A 14 4.45 -13.22 -8.50
N SER A 15 3.21 -13.69 -8.52
CA SER A 15 2.47 -14.06 -9.72
C SER A 15 2.25 -12.86 -10.64
N THR A 16 1.81 -13.13 -11.87
CA THR A 16 1.41 -12.08 -12.81
C THR A 16 0.21 -11.27 -12.34
N CYS A 17 -0.63 -11.81 -11.45
CA CYS A 17 -1.79 -11.11 -10.90
C CYS A 17 -1.39 -10.16 -9.79
N GLU A 18 -0.59 -10.61 -8.82
CA GLU A 18 -0.09 -9.77 -7.71
C GLU A 18 0.71 -8.57 -8.23
N LYS A 19 1.43 -8.73 -9.36
CA LYS A 19 2.13 -7.62 -10.03
C LYS A 19 1.24 -6.50 -10.58
N GLN A 20 -0.08 -6.70 -10.58
CA GLN A 20 -1.09 -5.70 -10.97
C GLN A 20 -1.57 -4.87 -9.79
N GLY A 21 -1.28 -5.29 -8.55
CA GLY A 21 -1.64 -4.54 -7.35
C GLY A 21 -1.03 -3.13 -7.35
N TYR A 22 -1.76 -2.19 -6.75
CA TYR A 22 -1.35 -0.79 -6.69
C TYR A 22 -1.99 -0.05 -5.51
N ILE A 23 -1.35 1.05 -5.13
CA ILE A 23 -1.97 2.15 -4.40
C ILE A 23 -1.83 3.43 -5.23
N GLN A 24 -2.93 4.14 -5.41
CA GLN A 24 -3.02 5.37 -6.19
C GLN A 24 -3.48 6.51 -5.30
N PHE A 25 -2.70 7.60 -5.29
CA PHE A 25 -3.02 8.84 -4.61
C PHE A 25 -3.50 9.88 -5.62
N ASN A 26 -4.76 10.33 -5.49
CA ASN A 26 -5.39 11.28 -6.40
C ASN A 26 -5.20 12.72 -5.93
N SER A 27 -5.11 13.66 -6.88
CA SER A 27 -4.89 15.08 -6.58
C SER A 27 -6.01 15.76 -5.79
N ASN A 28 -7.18 15.12 -5.69
CA ASN A 28 -8.32 15.59 -4.89
C ASN A 28 -8.25 15.12 -3.42
N GLY A 29 -7.15 14.49 -2.98
CA GLY A 29 -6.97 14.00 -1.62
C GLY A 29 -7.62 12.65 -1.33
N THR A 30 -8.03 11.89 -2.36
CA THR A 30 -8.49 10.50 -2.19
C THR A 30 -7.44 9.49 -2.60
N PHE A 31 -7.56 8.27 -2.09
CA PHE A 31 -6.74 7.15 -2.52
C PHE A 31 -7.60 5.94 -2.89
N GLU A 32 -7.02 5.04 -3.68
CA GLU A 32 -7.52 3.70 -3.92
C GLU A 32 -6.35 2.71 -3.85
N ARG A 33 -6.52 1.60 -3.13
CA ARG A 33 -5.60 0.46 -3.08
C ARG A 33 -6.34 -0.77 -3.60
N LYS A 34 -5.69 -1.54 -4.46
CA LYS A 34 -6.19 -2.83 -4.94
C LYS A 34 -5.11 -3.87 -4.93
N ASP A 35 -5.49 -5.05 -4.47
CA ASP A 35 -4.65 -6.23 -4.47
C ASP A 35 -5.33 -7.34 -5.27
N TYR A 36 -4.53 -8.17 -5.93
CA TYR A 36 -5.00 -9.20 -6.85
C TYR A 36 -4.26 -10.49 -6.58
N TYR A 37 -4.98 -11.60 -6.66
CA TYR A 37 -4.41 -12.94 -6.53
C TYR A 37 -4.71 -13.78 -7.77
N LEU A 38 -3.92 -14.83 -7.97
CA LEU A 38 -4.12 -15.77 -9.08
C LEU A 38 -5.00 -16.94 -8.62
N ASN A 39 -6.24 -17.00 -9.11
CA ASN A 39 -7.15 -18.13 -8.93
C ASN A 39 -7.12 -19.04 -10.17
N GLY A 40 -6.29 -20.08 -10.14
CA GLY A 40 -6.06 -20.95 -11.29
C GLY A 40 -5.38 -20.19 -12.44
N THR A 41 -6.15 -19.77 -13.44
CA THR A 41 -5.68 -18.97 -14.58
C THR A 41 -6.26 -17.56 -14.63
N VAL A 42 -7.10 -17.19 -13.66
CA VAL A 42 -7.80 -15.90 -13.62
C VAL A 42 -7.19 -15.02 -12.56
N CYS A 43 -6.96 -13.75 -12.88
CA CYS A 43 -6.62 -12.75 -11.88
C CYS A 43 -7.90 -12.25 -11.23
N GLU A 44 -8.03 -12.47 -9.93
CA GLU A 44 -9.18 -12.03 -9.14
C GLU A 44 -8.77 -10.95 -8.15
N LEU A 45 -9.72 -10.07 -7.84
CA LEU A 45 -9.54 -9.01 -6.85
C LEU A 45 -9.54 -9.64 -5.46
N GLU A 46 -8.49 -9.39 -4.69
CA GLU A 46 -8.34 -9.86 -3.31
C GLU A 46 -8.88 -8.82 -2.33
N GLY A 47 -8.46 -7.57 -2.51
CA GLY A 47 -8.78 -6.47 -1.60
C GLY A 47 -9.02 -5.17 -2.36
N THR A 48 -9.84 -4.29 -1.78
CA THR A 48 -10.03 -2.93 -2.29
C THR A 48 -10.30 -1.98 -1.15
N ASP A 49 -9.38 -1.04 -0.96
CA ASP A 49 -9.53 0.05 -0.01
C ASP A 49 -9.62 1.37 -0.76
N ASN A 50 -10.47 2.26 -0.28
CA ASN A 50 -10.58 3.60 -0.81
C ASN A 50 -11.02 4.56 0.28
N GLY A 51 -10.55 5.80 0.18
CA GLY A 51 -10.80 6.79 1.21
C GLY A 51 -10.06 8.08 0.93
N THR A 52 -9.71 8.80 1.99
CA THR A 52 -8.93 10.04 1.92
C THR A 52 -7.52 9.83 2.42
N TYR A 53 -6.60 10.68 1.97
CA TYR A 53 -5.25 10.70 2.49
C TYR A 53 -4.78 12.13 2.75
N THR A 54 -3.83 12.25 3.67
CA THR A 54 -3.03 13.46 3.86
C THR A 54 -1.56 13.11 3.73
N TYR A 55 -0.75 14.04 3.22
CA TYR A 55 0.70 13.89 3.13
C TYR A 55 1.38 15.03 3.88
N ASN A 56 2.20 14.68 4.88
CA ASN A 56 3.07 15.60 5.57
C ASN A 56 4.48 15.49 5.01
N SER A 57 4.89 16.49 4.22
CA SER A 57 6.22 16.53 3.59
C SER A 57 7.36 16.84 4.56
N SER A 58 7.08 17.43 5.73
CA SER A 58 8.11 17.68 6.74
C SER A 58 8.55 16.41 7.46
N THR A 59 7.64 15.44 7.58
CA THR A 59 7.90 14.14 8.24
C THR A 59 7.90 12.96 7.26
N ASN A 60 7.67 13.20 5.98
CA ASN A 60 7.48 12.16 4.95
C ASN A 60 6.48 11.07 5.38
N LYS A 61 5.32 11.50 5.90
CA LYS A 61 4.24 10.62 6.39
C LYS A 61 2.99 10.77 5.53
N ILE A 62 2.38 9.65 5.15
CA ILE A 62 1.02 9.60 4.60
C ILE A 62 0.10 9.00 5.66
N THR A 63 -1.05 9.62 5.89
CA THR A 63 -2.13 9.05 6.72
C THR A 63 -3.32 8.75 5.84
N LEU A 64 -3.75 7.49 5.83
CA LEU A 64 -4.93 7.00 5.11
C LEU A 64 -6.11 6.96 6.07
N ASN A 65 -7.28 7.37 5.61
CA ASN A 65 -8.53 7.25 6.34
C ASN A 65 -9.56 6.58 5.43
N PHE A 66 -10.08 5.44 5.84
CA PHE A 66 -11.02 4.66 5.04
C PHE A 66 -11.97 3.85 5.93
N THR A 67 -12.88 3.12 5.31
CA THR A 67 -13.78 2.20 6.02
C THR A 67 -13.61 0.82 5.45
N ASP A 68 -13.08 -0.08 6.26
CA ASP A 68 -13.06 -1.51 5.97
C ASP A 68 -14.47 -2.09 6.18
N PRO A 69 -14.98 -2.95 5.27
CA PRO A 69 -16.31 -3.55 5.39
C PRO A 69 -16.52 -4.44 6.63
N VAL A 70 -15.45 -4.99 7.19
CA VAL A 70 -15.43 -5.91 8.34
C VAL A 70 -15.06 -5.17 9.62
N ASP A 71 -13.97 -4.41 9.59
CA ASP A 71 -13.37 -3.79 10.77
C ASP A 71 -13.84 -2.34 10.99
N GLY A 72 -14.59 -1.76 10.05
CA GLY A 72 -15.17 -0.42 10.17
C GLY A 72 -14.16 0.69 9.86
N ALA A 73 -14.23 1.82 10.57
CA ALA A 73 -13.36 2.96 10.30
C ALA A 73 -11.91 2.62 10.62
N GLN A 74 -11.01 2.81 9.65
CA GLN A 74 -9.59 2.52 9.74
C GLN A 74 -8.76 3.78 9.52
N ILE A 75 -7.64 3.86 10.25
CA ILE A 75 -6.58 4.85 10.05
C ILE A 75 -5.27 4.09 9.92
N GLU A 76 -4.61 4.22 8.78
CA GLU A 76 -3.28 3.65 8.56
C GLU A 76 -2.26 4.78 8.38
N THR A 77 -1.04 4.56 8.87
CA THR A 77 0.06 5.49 8.70
C THR A 77 1.19 4.85 7.89
N LEU A 78 1.53 5.46 6.74
CA LEU A 78 2.72 5.12 5.96
C LEU A 78 3.85 6.11 6.31
N ASN A 79 4.82 5.66 7.08
CA ASN A 79 5.96 6.43 7.55
C ASN A 79 7.16 6.33 6.60
N ASN A 80 8.09 7.29 6.74
CA ASN A 80 9.39 7.27 6.07
C ASN A 80 9.30 7.09 4.53
N ILE A 81 8.30 7.71 3.89
CA ILE A 81 8.06 7.58 2.45
C ILE A 81 9.31 8.00 1.66
N GLN A 82 9.80 7.09 0.82
CA GLN A 82 10.83 7.34 -0.18
C GLN A 82 10.26 6.98 -1.55
N LEU A 83 10.06 7.98 -2.39
CA LEU A 83 9.50 7.82 -3.73
C LEU A 83 10.50 8.29 -4.79
N THR A 84 10.79 7.41 -5.73
CA THR A 84 11.49 7.71 -6.98
C THR A 84 10.62 7.33 -8.17
N THR A 85 11.11 7.54 -9.38
CA THR A 85 10.38 7.15 -10.61
C THR A 85 10.15 5.64 -10.73
N THR A 86 10.92 4.82 -10.01
CA THR A 86 10.91 3.34 -10.12
C THR A 86 10.79 2.63 -8.77
N THR A 87 10.73 3.36 -7.66
CA THR A 87 10.73 2.75 -6.33
C THR A 87 9.84 3.54 -5.37
N LEU A 88 8.99 2.81 -4.65
CA LEU A 88 8.28 3.29 -3.47
C LEU A 88 8.76 2.46 -2.28
N LYS A 89 9.25 3.12 -1.24
CA LYS A 89 9.60 2.48 0.03
C LYS A 89 8.95 3.22 1.19
N TYR A 90 8.43 2.49 2.15
CA TYR A 90 7.84 3.04 3.37
C TYR A 90 7.84 2.02 4.50
N SER A 91 7.71 2.50 5.72
CA SER A 91 7.30 1.70 6.86
C SER A 91 5.82 1.96 7.15
N TRP A 92 5.13 0.99 7.74
CA TRP A 92 3.68 1.00 7.89
C TRP A 92 3.33 0.70 9.34
N ASP A 93 2.68 1.69 9.96
CA ASP A 93 2.01 1.66 11.26
C ASP A 93 0.52 1.45 10.95
N GLU A 94 0.08 0.19 11.05
CA GLU A 94 -1.22 -0.26 10.55
C GLU A 94 -2.37 0.13 11.47
N ASP A 95 -2.12 0.23 12.78
CA ASP A 95 -3.13 0.49 13.82
C ASP A 95 -2.95 1.85 14.52
N GLU A 96 -2.05 2.69 14.01
CA GLU A 96 -1.69 4.00 14.55
C GLU A 96 -1.18 3.95 16.01
N ASN A 97 -0.58 2.83 16.42
CA ASN A 97 -0.03 2.68 17.77
C ASN A 97 1.35 3.37 17.95
N GLY A 98 1.95 3.84 16.86
CA GLY A 98 3.28 4.47 16.82
C GLY A 98 4.44 3.49 16.59
N THR A 99 4.13 2.23 16.31
CA THR A 99 5.09 1.19 15.89
C THR A 99 4.91 0.94 14.42
N ASP A 100 6.02 0.80 13.68
CA ASP A 100 5.93 0.34 12.30
C ASP A 100 5.94 -1.19 12.28
N GLU A 101 4.79 -1.84 12.11
CA GLU A 101 4.67 -3.30 12.00
C GLU A 101 5.37 -3.82 10.75
N HIS A 102 5.37 -3.04 9.67
CA HIS A 102 5.81 -3.50 8.36
C HIS A 102 6.77 -2.53 7.66
N ASN A 103 7.67 -3.09 6.85
CA ASN A 103 8.57 -2.36 5.96
C ASN A 103 8.38 -2.85 4.54
N LEU A 104 8.02 -1.96 3.64
CA LEU A 104 7.66 -2.28 2.26
C LEU A 104 8.56 -1.54 1.28
N GLU A 105 8.99 -2.25 0.23
CA GLU A 105 9.67 -1.67 -0.93
C GLU A 105 9.12 -2.29 -2.21
N PHE A 106 8.58 -1.44 -3.08
CA PHE A 106 8.00 -1.77 -4.37
C PHE A 106 8.91 -1.22 -5.47
N LYS A 107 9.23 -2.04 -6.47
CA LYS A 107 9.96 -1.60 -7.67
C LYS A 107 9.17 -1.89 -8.93
N LYS A 108 9.24 -0.94 -9.86
CA LYS A 108 8.73 -1.06 -11.23
C LYS A 108 9.89 -1.20 -12.21
#